data_AF-A0A0W8E956-F1
#
_entry.id   AF-A0A0W8E956-F1
#
_cell.length_a   1.000
_cell.length_b   1.000
_cell.length_c   1.000
_cell.angle_alpha   90.00
_cell.angle_beta   90.00
_cell.angle_gamma   90.00
#
_symmetry.space_group_name_H-M   'P 1'
#
loop_
_entity.id
_entity.type
_entity.pdbx_description
1 polymer ?
#
loop_
_entity_poly.entity_id
_entity_poly.type
_entity_poly.pdbx_seq_one_letter_code
_entity_poly.pdbx_strand_id
1 'polypeptide(L)' 'MIGILEEAITGLKDMPQKCPPVTDERLAMMGYRKLRVQNYIVFVTIDEKYKIVDIERIPYARRDWHHIL' A
#
# COMPACT_ATOMS: atom_id res chain seq x y z
N MET A 1 4.08 5.97 16.98
CA MET A 1 3.37 6.29 15.72
C MET A 1 4.20 5.87 14.51
N ILE A 2 5.46 6.32 14.38
CA ILE A 2 6.32 5.94 13.23
C ILE A 2 6.74 4.47 13.23
N GLY A 3 7.09 3.90 14.39
CA GLY A 3 7.56 2.51 14.48
C GLY A 3 6.56 1.45 14.02
N ILE A 4 5.25 1.69 14.18
CA ILE A 4 4.21 0.75 13.73
C ILE A 4 4.09 0.75 12.20
N LEU A 5 4.33 1.91 11.57
CA LEU A 5 4.39 2.02 10.12
C LEU A 5 5.65 1.35 9.57
N GLU A 6 6.79 1.57 10.21
CA GLU A 6 8.06 0.92 9.84
C GLU A 6 7.99 -0.60 9.97
N GLU A 7 7.41 -1.12 11.05
CA GLU A 7 7.21 -2.56 11.23
C GLU A 7 6.28 -3.15 10.15
N ALA A 8 5.17 -2.47 9.87
CA ALA A 8 4.23 -2.88 8.83
C ALA A 8 4.86 -2.87 7.42
N ILE A 9 5.66 -1.85 7.09
CA ILE A 9 6.39 -1.75 5.83
C ILE A 9 7.48 -2.83 5.74
N THR A 10 8.20 -3.07 6.84
CA THR A 10 9.25 -4.10 6.88
C THR A 10 8.66 -5.49 6.65
N GLY A 11 7.47 -5.77 7.21
CA GLY A 11 6.73 -7.01 6.96
C GLY A 11 6.30 -7.23 5.50
N LEU A 12 6.23 -6.16 4.69
CA LEU A 12 5.98 -6.30 3.24
C LEU A 12 7.13 -6.99 2.51
N LYS A 13 8.35 -6.95 3.06
CA LYS A 13 9.50 -7.67 2.48
C LYS A 13 9.27 -9.18 2.46
N ASP A 14 8.62 -9.70 3.50
CA ASP A 14 8.45 -11.14 3.68
C ASP A 14 7.22 -11.69 2.94
N MET A 15 6.14 -10.91 2.86
CA MET A 15 4.89 -11.39 2.25
C MET A 15 4.04 -10.26 1.64
N PRO A 16 4.50 -9.59 0.57
CA PRO A 16 3.80 -8.46 -0.01
C PRO A 16 2.46 -8.83 -0.65
N GLN A 17 2.32 -10.09 -1.12
CA GLN A 17 1.06 -10.60 -1.69
C GLN A 17 -0.13 -10.63 -0.73
N LYS A 18 0.09 -10.52 0.60
CA LYS A 18 -1.00 -10.41 1.59
C LYS A 18 -1.79 -9.11 1.47
N CYS A 19 -1.25 -8.09 0.80
CA CYS A 19 -1.96 -6.84 0.60
C CYS A 19 -3.06 -7.03 -0.45
N PRO A 20 -4.33 -6.79 -0.11
CA PRO A 20 -5.40 -6.86 -1.09
C PRO A 20 -5.22 -5.77 -2.17
N PRO A 21 -5.75 -5.99 -3.39
CA PRO A 21 -5.86 -4.94 -4.38
C PRO A 21 -6.61 -3.72 -3.82
N VAL A 22 -6.32 -2.56 -4.39
CA VAL A 22 -7.10 -1.36 -4.09
C VAL A 22 -8.54 -1.51 -4.58
N THR A 23 -9.46 -0.72 -4.01
CA THR A 23 -10.89 -0.83 -4.34
C THR A 23 -11.21 -0.25 -5.72
N ASP A 24 -10.41 0.71 -6.18
CA ASP A 24 -10.52 1.27 -7.53
C ASP A 24 -10.05 0.22 -8.56
N GLU A 25 -10.96 -0.21 -9.44
CA GLU A 25 -10.69 -1.27 -10.42
C GLU A 25 -9.55 -0.90 -11.38
N ARG A 26 -9.44 0.36 -11.77
CA ARG A 26 -8.39 0.82 -12.70
C ARG A 26 -7.02 0.70 -12.06
N LEU A 27 -6.90 1.16 -10.82
CA LEU A 27 -5.65 1.03 -10.07
C LEU A 27 -5.35 -0.44 -9.73
N ALA A 28 -6.36 -1.25 -9.40
CA ALA A 28 -6.19 -2.67 -9.16
C ALA A 28 -5.64 -3.41 -10.40
N MET A 29 -6.15 -3.10 -11.59
CA MET A 29 -5.62 -3.63 -12.86
C MET A 29 -4.17 -3.19 -13.13
N MET A 30 -3.78 -1.99 -12.67
CA MET A 30 -2.39 -1.51 -12.76
C MET A 30 -1.46 -2.17 -11.72
N GLY A 31 -1.98 -3.09 -10.89
CA GLY A 31 -1.19 -3.81 -9.88
C GLY A 31 -1.11 -3.12 -8.52
N TYR A 32 -1.86 -2.03 -8.30
CA TYR A 32 -1.88 -1.35 -7.02
C TYR A 32 -2.55 -2.19 -5.94
N ARG A 33 -1.88 -2.27 -4.80
CA ARG A 33 -2.35 -2.90 -3.57
C ARG A 33 -2.33 -1.90 -2.43
N LYS A 34 -3.08 -2.19 -1.38
CA LYS A 34 -3.12 -1.35 -0.18
C LYS A 34 -2.89 -2.13 1.10
N LEU A 35 -2.16 -1.52 2.02
CA LEU A 35 -2.05 -1.93 3.41
C LEU A 35 -2.59 -0.82 4.29
N ARG A 36 -3.54 -1.14 5.18
CA ARG A 36 -4.05 -0.18 6.16
C ARG A 36 -3.27 -0.33 7.46
N VAL A 37 -2.61 0.74 7.88
CA VAL A 37 -1.86 0.81 9.13
C VAL A 37 -2.43 1.93 9.98
N GLN A 38 -3.24 1.57 10.98
CA GLN A 38 -3.97 2.53 11.82
C GLN A 38 -4.79 3.54 10.98
N ASN A 39 -4.40 4.81 11.01
CA ASN A 39 -5.01 5.91 10.28
C ASN A 39 -4.26 6.25 8.98
N TYR A 40 -3.40 5.36 8.47
CA TYR A 40 -2.70 5.54 7.20
C TYR A 40 -3.06 4.39 6.24
N ILE A 41 -3.03 4.69 4.95
CA ILE A 41 -3.09 3.71 3.87
C ILE A 41 -1.74 3.76 3.19
N VAL A 42 -1.09 2.62 3.03
CA VAL A 42 0.13 2.47 2.24
C VAL A 42 -0.28 1.88 0.90
N PHE A 43 -0.06 2.63 -0.17
CA PHE A 43 -0.24 2.14 -1.53
C PHE A 43 1.08 1.57 -2.02
N VAL A 44 1.02 0.35 -2.55
CA VAL A 44 2.20 -0.37 -3.03
C VAL A 44 1.93 -1.02 -4.37
N THR A 45 2.98 -1.16 -5.16
CA THR A 45 3.04 -2.01 -6.34
C THR A 45 4.11 -3.08 -6.12
N ILE A 46 3.96 -4.24 -6.76
CA ILE A 46 4.90 -5.35 -6.63
C ILE A 46 5.46 -5.62 -8.01
N ASP A 47 6.77 -5.43 -8.17
CA ASP A 47 7.47 -5.88 -9.35
C ASP A 47 7.90 -7.34 -9.13
N GLU A 48 7.12 -8.28 -9.69
CA GLU A 48 7.40 -9.72 -9.57
C GLU A 48 8.71 -10.13 -10.27
N LYS A 49 9.15 -9.39 -11.29
CA LYS A 49 10.36 -9.70 -12.05
C LYS A 49 11.61 -9.40 -11.25
N TYR A 50 11.64 -8.25 -10.57
CA TYR A 50 12.78 -7.85 -9.73
C TYR A 50 12.59 -8.19 -8.25
N LYS A 51 11.42 -8.71 -7.86
CA LYS A 51 11.02 -9.00 -6.46
C LYS A 51 11.14 -7.77 -5.56
N ILE A 52 10.73 -6.61 -6.08
CA ILE A 52 10.76 -5.33 -5.40
C ILE A 52 9.33 -4.94 -5.04
N VAL A 53 9.18 -4.30 -3.88
CA VAL A 53 7.93 -3.70 -3.43
C VAL A 53 8.13 -2.19 -3.45
N ASP A 54 7.42 -1.52 -4.34
CA ASP A 54 7.50 -0.07 -4.48
C ASP A 54 6.39 0.58 -3.66
N ILE A 55 6.77 1.52 -2.80
CA ILE A 55 5.84 2.28 -1.97
C ILE A 55 5.50 3.57 -2.72
N GLU A 56 4.31 3.60 -3.29
CA GLU A 56 3.86 4.70 -4.13
C GLU A 56 3.48 5.92 -3.28
N ARG A 57 2.60 5.72 -2.27
CA ARG A 57 2.07 6.81 -1.43
C ARG A 57 1.62 6.31 -0.06
N ILE A 58 1.71 7.17 0.96
CA ILE A 58 1.19 6.90 2.32
C ILE A 58 0.23 8.00 2.80
N PRO A 59 -1.00 8.10 2.24
CA PRO A 59 -1.96 9.08 2.73
C PRO A 59 -2.55 8.73 4.09
N TYR A 60 -2.96 9.77 4.82
CA TYR A 60 -3.75 9.64 6.03
C TYR A 60 -5.18 9.21 5.67
N ALA A 61 -5.60 8.03 6.12
CA ALA A 61 -6.87 7.36 5.80
C ALA A 61 -8.12 8.18 6.12
N ARG A 62 -8.05 9.07 7.12
CA ARG A 62 -9.20 9.93 7.51
C ARG A 62 -9.27 11.23 6.72
N ARG A 63 -8.23 11.59 5.96
CA ARG A 63 -8.41 12.61 4.92
C ARG A 63 -9.15 11.93 3.79
N ASP A 64 -10.15 12.61 3.27
CA ASP A 64 -11.02 12.13 2.21
C ASP A 64 -10.22 11.94 0.92
N TRP A 65 -9.53 10.80 0.83
CA TRP A 65 -8.57 10.50 -0.24
C TRP A 65 -9.28 10.22 -1.57
N HIS A 66 -10.61 10.05 -1.55
CA HIS A 66 -11.44 9.89 -2.74
C HIS A 66 -11.46 11.17 -3.61
N HIS A 67 -11.06 12.33 -3.06
CA HIS A 67 -11.03 13.61 -3.78
C HIS A 67 -9.63 14.03 -4.28
N ILE A 68 -8.61 13.14 -4.23
CA ILE A 68 -7.23 13.48 -4.61
C ILE A 68 -6.69 12.59 -5.75
N LEU A 69 -7.57 11.86 -6.45
CA LEU A 69 -7.24 11.06 -7.63
C LEU A 69 -7.72 11.73 -8.92
#